data_AF-A0A847HGA9-F1
#
_entry.id   AF-A0A847HGA9-F1
#
_cell.length_a   1.000
_cell.length_b   1.000
_cell.length_c   1.000
_cell.angle_alpha   90.00
_cell.angle_beta   90.00
_cell.angle_gamma   90.00
#
_symmetry.space_group_name_H-M   'P 1'
#
loop_
_entity.id
_entity.type
_entity.pdbx_description
1 polymer ?
#
loop_
_entity_poly.entity_id
_entity_poly.type
_entity_poly.pdbx_seq_one_letter_code
_entity_poly.pdbx_strand_id
1 'polypeptide(L)'
;MLTAAQSFAITSSEIYSDGTRAFNSARWQEAEEIFTRFIETWPDHILKPKALYYKTIAATRNMTGNINKTLADNAAIWRSELSQLQTELPGQDLTELKVAIDIANRHNEKPEWSGLSNLKPVELKHYLQRNWHPDAASEPMAALAWSNDWLKKHSSPLDPDLESRIQLIRARAFWQILLSPLSLCANSDILKLWRCWPVHEHLQKALDRGFATGDPELKKQIALLGYHFDFFKGRGLIGISTASLKSRWYSYLTERGINHQEAWCPK
;
A
#
# COMPACT_ATOMS: atom_id res chain seq x y z
N MET A 1 -24.46 -24.22 60.69
CA MET A 1 -23.25 -23.60 60.11
C MET A 1 -23.47 -23.46 58.62
N LEU A 2 -23.75 -22.25 58.14
CA LEU A 2 -23.86 -21.93 56.72
C LEU A 2 -22.50 -21.40 56.28
N THR A 3 -21.72 -22.22 55.60
CA THR A 3 -20.51 -21.77 54.90
C THR A 3 -20.94 -20.99 53.68
N ALA A 4 -20.87 -19.66 53.78
CA ALA A 4 -20.99 -18.78 52.64
C ALA A 4 -19.86 -19.11 51.66
N ALA A 5 -20.22 -19.54 50.45
CA ALA A 5 -19.30 -19.56 49.33
C ALA A 5 -18.89 -18.10 49.06
N GLN A 6 -17.70 -17.71 49.50
CA GLN A 6 -17.05 -16.50 49.04
C GLN A 6 -16.77 -16.68 47.54
N SER A 7 -17.72 -16.29 46.70
CA SER A 7 -17.43 -15.97 45.32
C SER A 7 -16.39 -14.85 45.37
N PHE A 8 -15.17 -15.12 44.88
CA PHE A 8 -14.16 -14.09 44.61
C PHE A 8 -14.71 -13.16 43.52
N ALA A 9 -15.57 -12.22 43.92
CA ALA A 9 -16.15 -11.22 43.04
C ALA A 9 -15.11 -10.12 42.83
N ILE A 10 -14.68 -9.95 41.58
CA ILE A 10 -13.75 -8.88 41.18
C ILE A 10 -14.39 -7.54 41.55
N THR A 11 -13.66 -6.69 42.27
CA THR A 11 -14.16 -5.39 42.74
C THR A 11 -13.96 -4.29 41.68
N SER A 12 -14.78 -3.24 41.76
CA SER A 12 -14.66 -2.08 40.86
C SER A 12 -13.28 -1.41 41.00
N SER A 13 -12.74 -1.34 42.21
CA SER A 13 -11.42 -0.80 42.51
C SER A 13 -10.29 -1.60 41.86
N GLU A 14 -10.37 -2.93 41.86
CA GLU A 14 -9.39 -3.80 41.20
C GLU A 14 -9.40 -3.61 39.69
N ILE A 15 -10.57 -3.66 39.03
CA ILE A 15 -10.67 -3.47 37.58
C ILE A 15 -10.18 -2.06 37.18
N TYR A 16 -10.54 -1.04 37.94
CA TYR A 16 -10.10 0.33 37.67
C TYR A 16 -8.57 0.48 37.82
N SER A 17 -7.99 -0.14 38.85
CA SER A 17 -6.54 -0.13 39.10
C SER A 17 -5.78 -0.89 38.01
N ASP A 18 -6.29 -2.06 37.62
CA ASP A 18 -5.73 -2.86 36.52
C ASP A 18 -5.76 -2.10 35.20
N GLY A 19 -6.87 -1.43 34.88
CA GLY A 19 -6.98 -0.59 33.68
C GLY A 19 -5.99 0.57 33.70
N THR A 20 -5.81 1.19 34.87
CA THR A 20 -4.84 2.27 35.06
C THR A 20 -3.41 1.76 34.91
N ARG A 21 -3.09 0.56 35.42
CA ARG A 21 -1.78 -0.10 35.26
C ARG A 21 -1.50 -0.41 33.80
N ALA A 22 -2.45 -1.00 33.08
CA ALA A 22 -2.34 -1.27 31.65
C ALA A 22 -2.10 0.01 30.85
N PHE A 23 -2.87 1.07 31.16
CA PHE A 23 -2.73 2.38 30.53
C PHE A 23 -1.34 3.00 30.76
N ASN A 24 -0.85 2.99 32.00
CA ASN A 24 0.47 3.53 32.35
C ASN A 24 1.61 2.71 31.74
N SER A 25 1.38 1.42 31.47
CA SER A 25 2.34 0.53 30.82
C SER A 25 2.27 0.56 29.29
N ALA A 26 1.52 1.50 28.71
CA ALA A 26 1.30 1.62 27.27
C ALA A 26 0.67 0.38 26.59
N ARG A 27 -0.04 -0.45 27.36
CA ARG A 27 -0.79 -1.60 26.85
C ARG A 27 -2.19 -1.14 26.46
N TRP A 28 -2.28 -0.47 25.32
CA TRP A 28 -3.48 0.27 24.91
C TRP A 28 -4.71 -0.62 24.71
N GLN A 29 -4.56 -1.77 24.03
CA GLN A 29 -5.65 -2.72 23.85
C GLN A 29 -6.19 -3.24 25.20
N GLU A 30 -5.29 -3.69 26.07
CA GLU A 30 -5.64 -4.22 27.39
C GLU A 30 -6.34 -3.13 28.24
N ALA A 31 -5.84 -1.90 28.22
CA ALA A 31 -6.47 -0.77 28.92
C ALA A 31 -7.86 -0.45 28.37
N GLU A 32 -8.04 -0.45 27.05
CA GLU A 32 -9.33 -0.22 26.39
C GLU A 32 -10.37 -1.29 26.80
N GLU A 33 -9.98 -2.57 26.78
CA GLU A 33 -10.84 -3.69 27.16
C GLU A 33 -11.24 -3.61 28.64
N ILE A 34 -10.28 -3.36 29.54
CA ILE A 34 -10.52 -3.27 30.99
C ILE A 34 -11.43 -2.09 31.33
N PHE A 35 -11.19 -0.90 30.77
CA PHE A 35 -12.05 0.25 31.03
C PHE A 35 -13.42 0.13 30.38
N THR A 36 -13.54 -0.56 29.24
CA THR A 36 -14.85 -0.90 28.66
C THR A 36 -15.65 -1.78 29.61
N ARG A 37 -15.04 -2.86 30.11
CA ARG A 37 -15.65 -3.75 31.11
C ARG A 37 -16.05 -3.01 32.38
N PHE A 38 -15.20 -2.12 32.88
CA PHE A 38 -15.50 -1.30 34.06
C PHE A 38 -16.75 -0.44 33.87
N ILE A 39 -16.86 0.26 32.72
CA ILE A 39 -17.99 1.15 32.42
C ILE A 39 -19.30 0.38 32.25
N GLU A 40 -19.24 -0.80 31.61
CA GLU A 40 -20.41 -1.67 31.40
C GLU A 40 -20.88 -2.33 32.70
N THR A 41 -19.94 -2.75 33.55
CA THR A 41 -20.26 -3.47 34.80
C THR A 41 -20.74 -2.51 35.90
N TRP A 42 -20.19 -1.29 35.98
CA TRP A 42 -20.57 -0.28 36.98
C TRP A 42 -20.93 1.07 36.33
N PRO A 43 -22.10 1.16 35.67
CA PRO A 43 -22.50 2.33 34.89
C PRO A 43 -22.72 3.60 35.74
N ASP A 44 -22.90 3.48 37.05
CA ASP A 44 -23.14 4.61 37.97
C ASP A 44 -21.94 4.91 38.88
N HIS A 45 -20.77 4.27 38.64
CA HIS A 45 -19.60 4.46 39.49
C HIS A 45 -19.01 5.88 39.37
N ILE A 46 -18.57 6.47 40.48
CA ILE A 46 -18.01 7.83 40.53
C ILE A 46 -16.80 8.03 39.60
N LEU A 47 -16.02 6.98 39.38
CA LEU A 47 -14.84 6.98 38.50
C LEU A 47 -15.16 6.77 37.01
N LYS A 48 -16.42 6.55 36.62
CA LYS A 48 -16.81 6.33 35.22
C LYS A 48 -16.33 7.42 34.26
N PRO A 49 -16.44 8.73 34.56
CA PRO A 49 -15.94 9.76 33.66
C PRO A 49 -14.43 9.64 33.40
N LYS A 50 -13.65 9.27 34.42
CA LYS A 50 -12.20 9.09 34.31
C LYS A 50 -11.84 7.79 33.59
N ALA A 51 -12.59 6.71 33.83
CA ALA A 51 -12.49 5.48 33.06
C ALA A 51 -12.79 5.72 31.56
N LEU A 52 -13.82 6.51 31.25
CA LEU A 52 -14.18 6.88 29.88
C LEU A 52 -13.06 7.68 29.20
N TYR A 53 -12.45 8.63 29.93
CA TYR A 53 -11.28 9.37 29.44
C TYR A 53 -10.13 8.44 29.07
N TYR A 54 -9.72 7.55 29.97
CA TYR A 54 -8.62 6.61 29.69
C TYR A 54 -8.96 5.61 28.61
N LYS A 55 -10.18 5.06 28.60
CA LYS A 55 -10.70 4.22 27.51
C LYS A 55 -10.55 4.92 26.16
N THR A 56 -11.00 6.17 26.06
CA THR A 56 -10.99 6.91 24.80
C THR A 56 -9.57 7.13 24.30
N ILE A 57 -8.62 7.48 25.18
CA ILE A 57 -7.21 7.61 24.79
C ILE A 57 -6.59 6.27 24.42
N ALA A 58 -6.90 5.20 25.17
CA ALA A 58 -6.43 3.87 24.87
C ALA A 58 -6.92 3.42 23.48
N ALA A 59 -8.19 3.64 23.15
CA ALA A 59 -8.77 3.33 21.86
C ALA A 59 -8.12 4.09 20.70
N THR A 60 -7.84 5.40 20.87
CA THR A 60 -7.14 6.18 19.82
C THR A 60 -5.69 5.73 19.64
N ARG A 61 -5.00 5.37 20.73
CA ARG A 61 -3.64 4.83 20.66
C ARG A 61 -3.59 3.39 20.13
N ASN A 62 -4.68 2.64 20.27
CA ASN A 62 -4.87 1.29 19.75
C ASN A 62 -5.51 1.26 18.34
N MET A 63 -5.59 2.40 17.64
CA MET A 63 -6.28 2.50 16.34
C MET A 63 -5.80 1.45 15.34
N THR A 64 -4.49 1.20 15.23
CA THR A 64 -3.93 0.16 14.35
C THR A 64 -4.44 -1.22 14.74
N GLY A 65 -4.44 -1.58 16.03
CA GLY A 65 -4.96 -2.85 16.52
C GLY A 65 -6.45 -3.04 16.20
N ASN A 66 -7.24 -1.97 16.30
CA ASN A 66 -8.67 -2.00 15.96
C ASN A 66 -8.92 -2.17 14.45
N ILE A 67 -8.13 -1.50 13.60
CA ILE A 67 -8.16 -1.70 12.14
C ILE A 67 -7.79 -3.14 11.79
N ASN A 68 -6.72 -3.65 12.38
CA ASN A 68 -6.23 -5.01 12.18
C ASN A 68 -7.26 -6.07 12.54
N LYS A 69 -7.91 -5.92 13.71
CA LYS A 69 -8.99 -6.81 14.15
C LYS A 69 -10.16 -6.77 13.16
N THR A 70 -10.59 -5.57 12.76
CA THR A 70 -11.69 -5.40 11.80
C THR A 70 -11.36 -6.05 10.44
N LEU A 71 -10.12 -5.90 9.96
CA LEU A 71 -9.66 -6.54 8.73
C LEU A 71 -9.64 -8.08 8.85
N ALA A 72 -9.20 -8.61 9.99
CA ALA A 72 -9.19 -10.05 10.25
C ALA A 72 -10.61 -10.62 10.30
N ASP A 73 -11.54 -9.93 10.99
CA ASP A 73 -12.95 -10.33 11.09
C ASP A 73 -13.61 -10.32 9.70
N ASN A 74 -13.37 -9.27 8.91
CA ASN A 74 -13.86 -9.19 7.52
C ASN A 74 -13.26 -10.29 6.63
N ALA A 75 -11.95 -10.60 6.78
CA ALA A 75 -11.31 -11.66 6.02
C ALA A 75 -11.92 -13.04 6.32
N ALA A 76 -12.37 -13.28 7.56
CA ALA A 76 -13.08 -14.50 7.92
C ALA A 76 -14.45 -14.58 7.24
N ILE A 77 -15.21 -13.48 7.22
CA ILE A 77 -16.50 -13.39 6.53
C ILE A 77 -16.32 -13.65 5.03
N TRP A 78 -15.42 -12.93 4.37
CA TRP A 78 -15.16 -13.08 2.94
C TRP A 78 -14.67 -14.48 2.56
N ARG A 79 -13.94 -15.16 3.44
CA ARG A 79 -13.52 -16.56 3.21
C ARG A 79 -14.71 -17.52 3.22
N SER A 80 -15.69 -17.28 4.11
CA SER A 80 -16.95 -18.04 4.12
C SER A 80 -17.73 -17.79 2.83
N GLU A 81 -17.90 -16.53 2.44
CA GLU A 81 -18.59 -16.13 1.20
C GLU A 81 -17.89 -16.69 -0.04
N LEU A 82 -16.56 -16.65 -0.11
CA LEU A 82 -15.79 -17.24 -1.20
C LEU A 82 -16.08 -18.73 -1.37
N SER A 83 -16.21 -19.47 -0.27
CA SER A 83 -16.49 -20.91 -0.29
C SER A 83 -17.89 -21.20 -0.84
N GLN A 84 -18.86 -20.35 -0.50
CA GLN A 84 -20.21 -20.41 -1.06
C GLN A 84 -20.20 -20.06 -2.56
N LEU A 85 -19.56 -18.96 -2.95
CA LEU A 85 -19.48 -18.52 -4.35
C LEU A 85 -18.77 -19.52 -5.26
N GLN A 86 -17.77 -20.26 -4.76
CA GLN A 86 -17.13 -21.34 -5.52
C GLN A 86 -18.10 -22.47 -5.88
N THR A 87 -19.11 -22.70 -5.04
CA THR A 87 -20.13 -23.73 -5.27
C THR A 87 -21.24 -23.21 -6.16
N GLU A 88 -21.69 -21.97 -5.95
CA GLU A 88 -22.81 -21.36 -6.66
C GLU A 88 -22.46 -20.84 -8.05
N LEU A 89 -21.22 -20.41 -8.27
CA LEU A 89 -20.73 -19.83 -9.53
C LEU A 89 -19.53 -20.61 -10.08
N PRO A 90 -19.70 -21.91 -10.41
CA PRO A 90 -18.61 -22.71 -10.93
C PRO A 90 -18.09 -22.14 -12.26
N GLY A 91 -16.79 -21.90 -12.33
CA GLY A 91 -16.13 -21.34 -13.52
C GLY A 91 -16.00 -19.82 -13.55
N GLN A 92 -16.61 -19.09 -12.61
CA GLN A 92 -16.38 -17.66 -12.48
C GLN A 92 -14.97 -17.38 -11.93
N ASP A 93 -14.31 -16.33 -12.43
CA ASP A 93 -13.04 -15.89 -11.86
C ASP A 93 -13.26 -15.21 -10.51
N LEU A 94 -12.75 -15.84 -9.45
CA LEU A 94 -12.79 -15.36 -8.07
C LEU A 94 -11.41 -14.94 -7.56
N THR A 95 -10.44 -14.73 -8.46
CA THR A 95 -9.06 -14.40 -8.10
C THR A 95 -8.97 -13.07 -7.35
N GLU A 96 -9.76 -12.07 -7.73
CA GLU A 96 -9.80 -10.80 -7.01
C GLU A 96 -10.17 -10.97 -5.53
N LEU A 97 -11.22 -11.74 -5.25
CA LEU A 97 -11.68 -12.00 -3.88
C LEU A 97 -10.62 -12.79 -3.08
N LYS A 98 -9.96 -13.77 -3.71
CA LYS A 98 -8.85 -14.51 -3.10
C LYS A 98 -7.70 -13.59 -2.71
N VAL A 99 -7.31 -12.67 -3.60
CA VAL A 99 -6.23 -11.70 -3.34
C VAL A 99 -6.64 -10.70 -2.25
N ALA A 100 -7.89 -10.24 -2.24
CA ALA A 100 -8.39 -9.35 -1.20
C ALA A 100 -8.34 -10.00 0.20
N ILE A 101 -8.74 -11.28 0.29
CA ILE A 101 -8.63 -12.06 1.54
C ILE A 101 -7.16 -12.22 1.94
N ASP A 102 -6.27 -12.57 1.01
CA ASP A 102 -4.85 -12.74 1.32
C ASP A 102 -4.22 -11.45 1.90
N ILE A 103 -4.44 -10.30 1.24
CA ILE A 103 -3.96 -9.00 1.71
C ILE A 103 -4.53 -8.66 3.09
N ALA A 104 -5.82 -8.93 3.33
CA ALA A 104 -6.45 -8.67 4.63
C ALA A 104 -5.86 -9.55 5.76
N ASN A 105 -5.44 -10.79 5.47
CA ASN A 105 -4.75 -11.62 6.47
C ASN A 105 -3.32 -11.12 6.76
N ARG A 106 -2.68 -10.49 5.76
CA ARG A 106 -1.30 -9.96 5.86
C ARG A 106 -1.25 -8.48 6.23
N HIS A 107 -2.30 -7.92 6.82
CA HIS A 107 -2.42 -6.49 7.11
C HIS A 107 -1.27 -5.89 7.95
N ASN A 108 -0.53 -6.70 8.72
CA ASN A 108 0.64 -6.30 9.50
C ASN A 108 1.98 -6.51 8.80
N GLU A 109 1.98 -7.20 7.66
CA GLU A 109 3.19 -7.50 6.90
C GLU A 109 3.45 -6.38 5.90
N LYS A 110 4.73 -6.06 5.69
CA LYS A 110 5.12 -5.18 4.59
C LYS A 110 5.22 -6.03 3.32
N PRO A 111 4.69 -5.55 2.18
CA PRO A 111 4.88 -6.26 0.92
C PRO A 111 6.36 -6.33 0.57
N GLU A 112 6.78 -7.41 -0.10
CA GLU A 112 8.15 -7.62 -0.60
C GLU A 112 8.12 -7.99 -2.09
N TRP A 113 9.12 -7.54 -2.86
CA TRP A 113 9.24 -7.86 -4.30
C TRP A 113 9.40 -9.37 -4.56
N SER A 114 10.07 -10.07 -3.64
CA SER A 114 10.24 -11.53 -3.65
C SER A 114 8.87 -12.25 -3.69
N GLY A 115 7.93 -11.81 -2.85
CA GLY A 115 6.56 -12.34 -2.76
C GLY A 115 5.76 -12.16 -4.04
N LEU A 116 6.05 -11.13 -4.84
CA LEU A 116 5.37 -10.86 -6.11
C LEU A 116 5.98 -11.64 -7.30
N SER A 117 7.18 -12.22 -7.14
CA SER A 117 7.97 -12.79 -8.24
C SER A 117 7.42 -14.10 -8.82
N ASN A 118 6.53 -14.78 -8.07
CA ASN A 118 5.98 -16.09 -8.42
C ASN A 118 4.46 -16.04 -8.70
N LEU A 119 3.85 -14.87 -8.62
CA LEU A 119 2.42 -14.69 -8.88
C LEU A 119 2.10 -14.82 -10.36
N LYS A 120 0.94 -15.42 -10.66
CA LYS A 120 0.38 -15.45 -12.02
C LYS A 120 -0.03 -14.03 -12.46
N PRO A 121 -0.13 -13.75 -13.77
CA PRO A 121 -0.50 -12.41 -14.26
C PRO A 121 -1.80 -11.84 -13.65
N VAL A 122 -2.86 -12.64 -13.58
CA VAL A 122 -4.17 -12.19 -13.03
C VAL A 122 -4.05 -11.89 -11.53
N GLU A 123 -3.36 -12.73 -10.77
CA GLU A 123 -3.11 -12.49 -9.34
C GLU A 123 -2.31 -11.21 -9.16
N LEU A 124 -1.16 -11.08 -9.85
CA LEU A 124 -0.30 -9.90 -9.77
C LEU A 124 -1.08 -8.61 -10.07
N LYS A 125 -1.94 -8.62 -11.10
CA LYS A 125 -2.80 -7.48 -11.44
C LYS A 125 -3.59 -7.02 -10.22
N HIS A 126 -4.25 -7.93 -9.52
CA HIS A 126 -5.07 -7.57 -8.35
C HIS A 126 -4.24 -7.09 -7.14
N TYR A 127 -3.03 -7.60 -6.94
CA TYR A 127 -2.11 -7.06 -5.92
C TYR A 127 -1.68 -5.63 -6.26
N LEU A 128 -1.28 -5.39 -7.51
CA LEU A 128 -0.86 -4.05 -7.96
C LEU A 128 -2.02 -3.05 -8.00
N GLN A 129 -3.25 -3.49 -8.29
CA GLN A 129 -4.46 -2.66 -8.21
C GLN A 129 -4.73 -2.14 -6.79
N ARG A 130 -4.39 -2.95 -5.78
CA ARG A 130 -4.54 -2.60 -4.36
C ARG A 130 -3.31 -1.87 -3.80
N ASN A 131 -2.34 -1.51 -4.64
CA ASN A 131 -1.06 -0.94 -4.26
C ASN A 131 -0.30 -1.80 -3.22
N TRP A 132 -0.51 -3.12 -3.23
CA TRP A 132 0.18 -4.06 -2.32
C TRP A 132 1.53 -4.49 -2.92
N HIS A 133 2.46 -3.55 -2.96
CA HIS A 133 3.83 -3.77 -3.39
C HIS A 133 4.77 -2.80 -2.64
N PRO A 134 6.07 -3.10 -2.52
CA PRO A 134 7.02 -2.14 -1.96
C PRO A 134 7.03 -0.83 -2.78
N ASP A 135 7.43 0.25 -2.13
CA ASP A 135 7.60 1.52 -2.83
C ASP A 135 8.81 1.47 -3.78
N ALA A 136 8.54 1.67 -5.08
CA ALA A 136 9.55 1.66 -6.13
C ALA A 136 10.53 2.84 -6.04
N ALA A 137 10.15 3.93 -5.37
CA ALA A 137 11.04 5.06 -5.13
C ALA A 137 12.02 4.78 -3.97
N SER A 138 11.55 4.06 -2.94
CA SER A 138 12.38 3.65 -1.80
C SER A 138 13.41 2.58 -2.19
N GLU A 139 13.05 1.63 -3.06
CA GLU A 139 13.93 0.53 -3.50
C GLU A 139 13.99 0.39 -5.03
N PRO A 140 14.56 1.37 -5.76
CA PRO A 140 14.45 1.44 -7.21
C PRO A 140 15.17 0.29 -7.93
N MET A 141 16.34 -0.13 -7.45
CA MET A 141 17.07 -1.25 -8.06
C MET A 141 16.36 -2.59 -7.86
N ALA A 142 15.72 -2.80 -6.71
CA ALA A 142 14.95 -4.01 -6.44
C ALA A 142 13.68 -4.08 -7.32
N ALA A 143 12.97 -2.96 -7.47
CA ALA A 143 11.82 -2.85 -8.36
C ALA A 143 12.18 -3.12 -9.84
N LEU A 144 13.33 -2.63 -10.30
CA LEU A 144 13.83 -2.90 -11.65
C LEU A 144 14.28 -4.35 -11.84
N ALA A 145 14.99 -4.93 -10.87
CA ALA A 145 15.36 -6.34 -10.90
C ALA A 145 14.11 -7.23 -11.00
N TRP A 146 13.16 -7.02 -10.09
CA TRP A 146 11.90 -7.73 -10.04
C TRP A 146 11.13 -7.64 -11.37
N SER A 147 10.91 -6.42 -11.87
CA SER A 147 10.12 -6.25 -13.09
C SER A 147 10.82 -6.83 -14.32
N ASN A 148 12.16 -6.74 -14.42
CA ASN A 148 12.91 -7.37 -15.49
C ASN A 148 12.76 -8.89 -15.46
N ASP A 149 12.89 -9.51 -14.28
CA ASP A 149 12.82 -10.96 -14.15
C ASP A 149 11.39 -11.48 -14.32
N TRP A 150 10.39 -10.76 -13.78
CA TRP A 150 8.99 -11.13 -13.94
C TRP A 150 8.54 -11.05 -15.41
N LEU A 151 8.92 -9.98 -16.13
CA LEU A 151 8.62 -9.83 -17.57
C LEU A 151 9.37 -10.86 -18.43
N LYS A 152 10.59 -11.28 -18.04
CA LYS A 152 11.29 -12.38 -18.74
C LYS A 152 10.58 -13.71 -18.57
N LYS A 153 10.03 -14.00 -17.38
CA LYS A 153 9.27 -15.23 -17.11
C LYS A 153 7.95 -15.27 -17.87
N HIS A 154 7.32 -14.12 -18.11
CA HIS A 154 6.01 -14.01 -18.74
C HIS A 154 6.10 -13.28 -20.09
N SER A 155 6.51 -14.02 -21.12
CA SER A 155 6.68 -13.49 -22.48
C SER A 155 5.39 -13.43 -23.31
N SER A 156 4.27 -13.95 -22.78
CA SER A 156 2.97 -13.88 -23.46
C SER A 156 2.40 -12.47 -23.41
N PRO A 157 1.51 -12.08 -24.36
CA PRO A 157 0.81 -10.80 -24.29
C PRO A 157 0.13 -10.62 -22.93
N LEU A 158 0.45 -9.51 -22.26
CA LEU A 158 -0.08 -9.18 -20.95
C LEU A 158 -1.42 -8.44 -21.09
N ASP A 159 -2.23 -8.53 -20.04
CA ASP A 159 -3.37 -7.64 -19.88
C ASP A 159 -2.89 -6.16 -19.86
N PRO A 160 -3.52 -5.25 -20.62
CA PRO A 160 -3.07 -3.86 -20.75
C PRO A 160 -2.94 -3.10 -19.41
N ASP A 161 -3.85 -3.34 -18.46
CA ASP A 161 -3.81 -2.71 -17.13
C ASP A 161 -2.63 -3.24 -16.32
N LEU A 162 -2.39 -4.55 -16.34
CA LEU A 162 -1.21 -5.14 -15.70
C LEU A 162 0.09 -4.59 -16.29
N GLU A 163 0.20 -4.53 -17.62
CA GLU A 163 1.37 -3.97 -18.29
C GLU A 163 1.58 -2.51 -17.86
N SER A 164 0.54 -1.69 -17.88
CA SER A 164 0.62 -0.28 -17.49
C SER A 164 1.10 -0.09 -16.06
N ARG A 165 0.62 -0.91 -15.11
CA ARG A 165 1.07 -0.90 -13.71
C ARG A 165 2.54 -1.24 -13.56
N ILE A 166 3.00 -2.29 -14.24
CA ILE A 166 4.42 -2.67 -14.25
C ILE A 166 5.27 -1.54 -14.85
N GLN A 167 4.83 -0.92 -15.94
CA GLN A 167 5.55 0.20 -16.55
C GLN A 167 5.59 1.44 -15.63
N LEU A 168 4.52 1.73 -14.88
CA LEU A 168 4.51 2.81 -13.90
C LEU A 168 5.52 2.56 -12.77
N ILE A 169 5.59 1.33 -12.24
CA ILE A 169 6.59 0.93 -11.23
C ILE A 169 8.01 1.16 -11.77
N ARG A 170 8.28 0.71 -13.00
CA ARG A 170 9.56 0.91 -13.67
C ARG A 170 9.89 2.39 -13.87
N ALA A 171 8.91 3.17 -14.31
CA ALA A 171 9.08 4.60 -14.53
C ALA A 171 9.44 5.32 -13.21
N ARG A 172 8.77 5.00 -12.10
CA ARG A 172 9.12 5.54 -10.78
C ARG A 172 10.53 5.16 -10.34
N ALA A 173 10.92 3.89 -10.53
CA ALA A 173 12.26 3.43 -10.18
C ALA A 173 13.35 4.13 -11.00
N PHE A 174 13.17 4.23 -12.33
CA PHE A 174 14.11 4.95 -13.20
C PHE A 174 14.17 6.45 -12.86
N TRP A 175 13.02 7.06 -12.56
CA TRP A 175 12.97 8.45 -12.12
C TRP A 175 13.81 8.68 -10.88
N GLN A 176 13.68 7.83 -9.85
CA GLN A 176 14.48 7.99 -8.64
C GLN A 176 15.98 7.81 -8.87
N ILE A 177 16.38 6.83 -9.69
CA ILE A 177 17.79 6.66 -10.06
C ILE A 177 18.32 7.91 -10.76
N LEU A 178 17.50 8.52 -11.61
CA LEU A 178 17.88 9.68 -12.41
C LEU A 178 17.97 10.98 -11.59
N LEU A 179 17.22 11.10 -10.49
CA LEU A 179 17.27 12.28 -9.61
C LEU A 179 18.60 12.45 -8.87
N SER A 180 19.41 11.39 -8.74
CA SER A 180 20.69 11.42 -8.02
C SER A 180 21.85 10.98 -8.92
N PRO A 181 22.80 11.87 -9.26
CA PRO A 181 24.00 11.50 -10.02
C PRO A 181 24.83 10.40 -9.33
N LEU A 182 24.86 10.39 -7.99
CA LEU A 182 25.54 9.36 -7.21
C LEU A 182 24.88 7.99 -7.39
N SER A 183 23.54 7.94 -7.34
CA SER A 183 22.78 6.71 -7.58
C SER A 183 22.99 6.19 -9.00
N LEU A 184 22.96 7.08 -9.99
CA LEU A 184 23.17 6.73 -11.39
C LEU A 184 24.57 6.16 -11.63
N CYS A 185 25.61 6.79 -11.07
CA CYS A 185 26.99 6.31 -11.19
C CYS A 185 27.17 4.96 -10.49
N ALA A 186 26.71 4.83 -9.25
CA ALA A 186 26.85 3.61 -8.44
C ALA A 186 26.17 2.39 -9.08
N ASN A 187 25.05 2.59 -9.79
CA ASN A 187 24.29 1.50 -10.40
C ASN A 187 24.56 1.33 -11.91
N SER A 188 25.47 2.10 -12.49
CA SER A 188 25.65 2.18 -13.95
C SER A 188 25.99 0.83 -14.60
N ASP A 189 26.88 0.05 -14.00
CA ASP A 189 27.31 -1.25 -14.56
C ASP A 189 26.18 -2.28 -14.52
N ILE A 190 25.40 -2.31 -13.44
CA ILE A 190 24.22 -3.19 -13.31
C ILE A 190 23.15 -2.78 -14.34
N LEU A 191 22.90 -1.47 -14.50
CA LEU A 191 21.92 -0.97 -15.45
C LEU A 191 22.32 -1.25 -16.91
N LYS A 192 23.62 -1.18 -17.23
CA LYS A 192 24.17 -1.61 -18.54
C LYS A 192 23.98 -3.11 -18.75
N LEU A 193 24.30 -3.93 -17.75
CA LEU A 193 24.12 -5.39 -17.79
C LEU A 193 22.65 -5.75 -18.06
N TRP A 194 21.71 -5.04 -17.42
CA TRP A 194 20.27 -5.19 -17.63
C TRP A 194 19.73 -4.54 -18.90
N ARG A 195 20.60 -3.97 -19.76
CA ARG A 195 20.22 -3.25 -20.98
C ARG A 195 19.18 -2.14 -20.72
N CYS A 196 19.33 -1.44 -19.60
CA CYS A 196 18.49 -0.32 -19.16
C CYS A 196 19.26 1.01 -19.22
N TRP A 197 20.35 1.06 -19.99
CA TRP A 197 21.19 2.24 -20.18
C TRP A 197 21.08 2.75 -21.63
N PRO A 198 20.90 4.05 -21.88
CA PRO A 198 20.78 5.15 -20.90
C PRO A 198 19.43 5.19 -20.16
N VAL A 199 19.47 5.49 -18.86
CA VAL A 199 18.27 5.45 -17.97
C VAL A 199 17.12 6.33 -18.47
N HIS A 200 17.42 7.53 -18.97
CA HIS A 200 16.39 8.48 -19.43
C HIS A 200 15.59 7.96 -20.64
N GLU A 201 16.21 7.20 -21.55
CA GLU A 201 15.51 6.60 -22.68
C GLU A 201 14.56 5.48 -22.23
N HIS A 202 14.99 4.68 -21.26
CA HIS A 202 14.19 3.61 -20.70
C HIS A 202 13.04 4.13 -19.84
N LEU A 203 13.25 5.24 -19.12
CA LEU A 203 12.18 5.99 -18.47
C LEU A 203 11.13 6.46 -19.49
N GLN A 204 11.56 7.12 -20.56
CA GLN A 204 10.64 7.56 -21.63
C GLN A 204 9.85 6.37 -22.22
N LYS A 205 10.52 5.26 -22.54
CA LYS A 205 9.88 4.04 -23.06
C LYS A 205 8.84 3.47 -22.08
N ALA A 206 9.16 3.44 -20.78
CA ALA A 206 8.22 2.97 -19.77
C ALA A 206 6.99 3.89 -19.67
N LEU A 207 7.20 5.21 -19.67
CA LEU A 207 6.12 6.20 -19.68
C LEU A 207 5.24 6.06 -20.93
N ASP A 208 5.84 5.94 -22.12
CA ASP A 208 5.14 5.79 -23.39
C ASP A 208 4.25 4.55 -23.40
N ARG A 209 4.83 3.39 -23.03
CA ARG A 209 4.11 2.11 -23.01
C ARG A 209 3.00 2.12 -21.98
N GLY A 210 3.30 2.51 -20.75
CA GLY A 210 2.29 2.53 -19.69
C GLY A 210 1.15 3.49 -19.99
N PHE A 211 1.44 4.64 -20.63
CA PHE A 211 0.38 5.56 -21.05
C PHE A 211 -0.47 5.01 -22.18
N ALA A 212 0.11 4.27 -23.13
CA ALA A 212 -0.65 3.70 -24.24
C ALA A 212 -1.69 2.66 -23.76
N THR A 213 -1.31 1.82 -22.78
CA THR A 213 -2.13 0.68 -22.33
C THR A 213 -2.96 0.96 -21.08
N GLY A 214 -2.66 2.03 -20.33
CA GLY A 214 -3.28 2.33 -19.04
C GLY A 214 -4.74 2.79 -19.12
N ASP A 215 -5.46 2.52 -18.03
CA ASP A 215 -6.75 3.14 -17.74
C ASP A 215 -6.59 4.67 -17.46
N PRO A 216 -7.69 5.45 -17.36
CA PRO A 216 -7.59 6.89 -17.15
C PRO A 216 -6.80 7.31 -15.90
N GLU A 217 -6.86 6.52 -14.82
CA GLU A 217 -6.20 6.82 -13.56
C GLU A 217 -4.69 6.56 -13.65
N LEU A 218 -4.27 5.43 -14.21
CA LEU A 218 -2.88 5.14 -14.50
C LEU A 218 -2.30 6.13 -15.50
N LYS A 219 -3.05 6.50 -16.55
CA LYS A 219 -2.65 7.54 -17.50
C LYS A 219 -2.40 8.88 -16.81
N LYS A 220 -3.24 9.24 -15.82
CA LYS A 220 -3.02 10.43 -14.99
C LYS A 220 -1.69 10.34 -14.24
N GLN A 221 -1.43 9.25 -13.52
CA GLN A 221 -0.19 9.09 -12.75
C GLN A 221 1.06 9.08 -13.63
N ILE A 222 0.98 8.44 -14.80
CA ILE A 222 2.07 8.40 -15.79
C ILE A 222 2.29 9.78 -16.40
N ALA A 223 1.23 10.51 -16.74
CA ALA A 223 1.34 11.87 -17.27
C ALA A 223 1.94 12.84 -16.23
N LEU A 224 1.59 12.70 -14.95
CA LEU A 224 2.21 13.49 -13.88
C LEU A 224 3.73 13.25 -13.83
N LEU A 225 4.16 11.99 -13.78
CA LEU A 225 5.59 11.66 -13.80
C LEU A 225 6.27 12.12 -15.10
N GLY A 226 5.63 11.93 -16.24
CA GLY A 226 6.15 12.35 -17.54
C GLY A 226 6.31 13.86 -17.66
N TYR A 227 5.39 14.64 -17.10
CA TYR A 227 5.51 16.10 -17.02
C TYR A 227 6.75 16.53 -16.23
N HIS A 228 6.99 15.92 -15.07
CA HIS A 228 8.20 16.19 -14.28
C HIS A 228 9.46 15.78 -15.03
N PHE A 229 9.46 14.64 -15.71
CA PHE A 229 10.57 14.21 -16.55
C PHE A 229 10.89 15.21 -17.66
N ASP A 230 9.88 15.65 -18.42
CA ASP A 230 10.03 16.66 -19.47
C ASP A 230 10.55 17.99 -18.92
N PHE A 231 10.06 18.42 -17.75
CA PHE A 231 10.49 19.65 -17.09
C PHE A 231 11.98 19.62 -16.71
N PHE A 232 12.47 18.51 -16.13
CA PHE A 232 13.89 18.35 -15.78
C PHE A 232 14.76 18.23 -17.03
N LYS A 233 14.29 17.53 -18.06
CA LYS A 233 14.95 17.43 -19.37
C LYS A 233 15.12 18.82 -20.00
N GLY A 234 14.04 19.62 -20.03
CA GLY A 234 14.03 20.97 -20.60
C GLY A 234 14.96 21.97 -19.89
N ARG A 235 15.33 21.71 -18.63
CA ARG A 235 16.31 22.51 -17.88
C ARG A 235 17.77 22.07 -18.07
N GLY A 236 18.04 21.08 -18.93
CA GLY A 236 19.39 20.59 -19.20
C GLY A 236 20.00 19.75 -18.07
N LEU A 237 19.25 19.44 -17.02
CA LEU A 237 19.71 18.65 -15.86
C LEU A 237 20.00 17.18 -16.21
N ILE A 238 19.54 16.72 -17.38
CA ILE A 238 19.70 15.35 -17.87
C ILE A 238 20.63 15.31 -19.12
N GLY A 239 21.29 16.42 -19.46
CA GLY A 239 22.24 16.48 -20.60
C GLY A 239 21.60 16.47 -21.99
N ILE A 240 20.27 16.65 -22.11
CA ILE A 240 19.55 16.67 -23.39
C ILE A 240 18.80 18.00 -23.49
N SER A 241 19.43 19.01 -24.09
CA SER A 241 18.80 20.31 -24.36
C SER A 241 18.34 20.35 -25.82
N THR A 242 17.03 20.31 -26.04
CA THR A 242 16.42 20.84 -27.27
C THR A 242 14.99 21.30 -26.97
N ALA A 243 14.78 22.60 -27.09
CA ALA A 243 13.52 23.33 -27.36
C ALA A 243 12.26 23.04 -26.51
N SER A 244 11.62 24.13 -26.07
CA SER A 244 10.37 24.19 -25.31
C SER A 244 9.14 23.68 -26.10
N LEU A 245 9.09 22.39 -26.41
CA LEU A 245 7.84 21.76 -26.80
C LEU A 245 6.94 21.72 -25.56
N LYS A 246 5.74 22.30 -25.68
CA LYS A 246 4.67 22.10 -24.69
C LYS A 246 4.60 20.60 -24.42
N SER A 247 4.90 20.20 -23.18
CA SER A 247 4.91 18.80 -22.79
C SER A 247 3.57 18.18 -23.15
N ARG A 248 3.56 17.09 -23.91
CA ARG A 248 2.32 16.39 -24.27
C ARG A 248 1.55 15.93 -23.03
N TRP A 249 2.29 15.63 -21.95
CA TRP A 249 1.74 15.26 -20.65
C TRP A 249 0.97 16.42 -20.04
N TYR A 250 1.52 17.63 -20.16
CA TYR A 250 0.85 18.84 -19.71
C TYR A 250 -0.45 19.10 -20.48
N SER A 251 -0.44 18.93 -21.80
CA SER A 251 -1.67 19.02 -22.62
C SER A 251 -2.74 18.04 -22.13
N TYR A 252 -2.38 16.76 -21.94
CA TYR A 252 -3.29 15.74 -21.43
C TYR A 252 -3.87 16.08 -20.05
N LEU A 253 -3.03 16.54 -19.12
CA LEU A 253 -3.46 16.91 -17.76
C LEU A 253 -4.39 18.13 -17.78
N THR A 254 -4.09 19.12 -18.61
CA THR A 254 -4.89 20.35 -18.75
C THR A 254 -6.27 20.06 -19.33
N GLU A 255 -6.35 19.22 -20.38
CA GLU A 255 -7.63 18.79 -20.97
C GLU A 255 -8.55 18.07 -19.98
N ARG A 256 -7.97 17.47 -18.92
CA ARG A 256 -8.68 16.76 -17.86
C ARG A 256 -8.95 17.63 -16.62
N GLY A 257 -8.61 18.92 -16.65
CA GLY A 257 -8.81 19.85 -15.55
C GLY A 257 -7.91 19.60 -14.33
N ILE A 258 -6.81 18.85 -14.49
CA ILE A 258 -5.88 18.56 -13.39
C ILE A 258 -4.91 19.73 -13.26
N ASN A 259 -5.01 20.47 -12.16
CA ASN A 259 -4.20 21.65 -11.90
C ASN A 259 -2.76 21.30 -11.52
N HIS A 260 -1.80 22.15 -11.89
CA HIS A 260 -0.37 22.04 -11.51
C HIS A 260 -0.13 21.89 -10.01
N GLN A 261 -1.04 22.40 -9.17
CA GLN A 261 -0.94 22.31 -7.71
C GLN A 261 -1.22 20.89 -7.17
N GLU A 262 -1.91 20.06 -7.94
CA GLU A 262 -2.13 18.64 -7.65
C GLU A 262 -0.99 17.75 -8.17
N ALA A 263 -0.13 18.29 -9.05
CA ALA A 263 1.04 17.61 -9.59
C ALA A 263 2.18 17.61 -8.57
N TRP A 264 2.00 16.84 -7.51
CA TRP A 264 3.08 16.53 -6.58
C TRP A 264 4.13 15.68 -7.30
N CYS A 265 5.41 15.99 -7.03
CA CYS A 265 6.52 15.11 -7.42
C CYS A 265 6.14 13.68 -6.98
N PRO A 266 6.15 12.68 -7.88
CA PRO A 266 5.77 11.33 -7.51
C PRO A 266 6.67 10.89 -6.36
N LYS A 267 6.06 10.72 -5.18
CA LYS A 267 6.67 10.01 -4.07
C LYS A 267 6.86 8.56 -4.48
#